data_AF-A0A0F9JBJ2-F1
#
_entry.id   AF-A0A0F9JBJ2-F1
#
_cell.length_a   1.000
_cell.length_b   1.000
_cell.length_c   1.000
_cell.angle_alpha   90.00
_cell.angle_beta   90.00
_cell.angle_gamma   90.00
#
_symmetry.space_group_name_H-M   'P 1'
#
loop_
_entity.id
_entity.type
_entity.pdbx_description
1 polymer ?
#
loop_
_entity_poly.entity_id
_entity_poly.type
_entity_poly.pdbx_seq_one_letter_code
_entity_poly.pdbx_strand_id
1 'polypeptide(L)' 'MSTAQYMRERRKKHKAEGLCSHCNSKVFPGAGRCLMHLEVHRFSSQIYRKNH' A
#
# COMPACT_ATOMS: atom_id res chain seq x y z
N MET A 1 -3.84 -21.88 -6.75
CA MET A 1 -4.16 -20.44 -6.58
C MET A 1 -3.44 -19.64 -7.66
N SER A 2 -4.12 -18.70 -8.32
CA SER A 2 -3.48 -17.76 -9.25
C SER A 2 -2.69 -16.67 -8.51
N THR A 3 -1.71 -16.07 -9.18
CA THR A 3 -0.94 -14.93 -8.66
C THR A 3 -1.83 -13.76 -8.26
N ALA A 4 -2.89 -13.49 -9.03
CA ALA A 4 -3.87 -12.44 -8.72
C ALA A 4 -4.71 -12.74 -7.46
N GLN A 5 -5.07 -14.01 -7.23
CA GLN A 5 -5.75 -14.40 -5.98
C GLN A 5 -4.81 -14.23 -4.78
N TYR A 6 -3.57 -14.71 -4.88
CA TYR A 6 -2.56 -14.55 -3.82
C TYR A 6 -2.35 -13.10 -3.43
N MET A 7 -2.17 -12.20 -4.40
CA MET A 7 -1.95 -10.78 -4.13
C MET A 7 -3.16 -10.11 -3.45
N ARG A 8 -4.39 -10.52 -3.81
CA ARG A 8 -5.61 -10.02 -3.16
C ARG A 8 -5.71 -10.48 -1.71
N GLU A 9 -5.45 -11.75 -1.44
CA GLU A 9 -5.48 -12.31 -0.08
C GLU A 9 -4.40 -11.69 0.80
N ARG A 10 -3.18 -11.53 0.27
CA ARG A 10 -2.08 -10.85 0.98
C ARG A 10 -2.48 -9.43 1.39
N ARG A 11 -3.10 -8.65 0.49
CA ARG A 11 -3.57 -7.29 0.81
C ARG A 11 -4.66 -7.30 1.88
N LYS A 12 -5.59 -8.25 1.83
CA LYS A 12 -6.64 -8.39 2.87
C LYS A 12 -6.02 -8.70 4.23
N LYS A 13 -5.08 -9.66 4.28
CA LYS A 13 -4.34 -10.03 5.49
C LYS A 13 -3.61 -8.83 6.09
N HIS A 14 -2.82 -8.12 5.28
CA HIS A 14 -2.08 -6.94 5.74
C HIS A 14 -3.04 -5.85 6.25
N LYS A 15 -4.18 -5.62 5.58
CA LYS A 15 -5.17 -4.64 6.05
C LYS A 15 -5.76 -5.02 7.41
N ALA A 16 -6.09 -6.30 7.61
CA ALA A 16 -6.63 -6.78 8.88
C ALA A 16 -5.61 -6.68 10.03
N GLU A 17 -4.32 -6.90 9.74
CA GLU A 17 -3.22 -6.85 10.71
C GLU A 17 -2.66 -5.43 10.90
N GLY A 18 -3.18 -4.43 10.18
CA GLY A 18 -2.64 -3.06 10.24
C GLY A 18 -1.21 -2.94 9.70
N LEU A 19 -0.88 -3.72 8.67
CA LEU A 19 0.44 -3.78 8.04
C LEU A 19 0.47 -3.11 6.67
N CYS A 20 1.65 -2.59 6.32
CA CYS A 20 1.90 -1.94 5.05
C CYS A 20 1.80 -2.96 3.91
N SER A 21 1.10 -2.59 2.84
CA SER A 21 0.97 -3.43 1.65
C SER A 21 2.30 -3.69 0.91
N HIS A 22 3.38 -3.00 1.26
CA HIS A 22 4.69 -3.07 0.59
C HIS A 22 5.79 -3.73 1.44
N CYS A 23 5.95 -3.32 2.71
CA CYS A 23 7.09 -3.71 3.55
C CYS A 23 6.74 -4.32 4.92
N ASN A 24 5.48 -4.72 5.15
CA ASN A 24 4.98 -5.32 6.40
C ASN A 24 5.14 -4.46 7.67
N SER A 25 5.62 -3.22 7.60
CA SER A 25 5.66 -2.29 8.75
C SER A 25 4.24 -1.88 9.16
N LYS A 26 4.04 -1.52 10.44
CA LYS A 26 2.75 -1.00 10.92
C LYS A 26 2.32 0.24 10.13
N VAL A 27 1.03 0.32 9.85
CA VAL A 27 0.41 1.50 9.21
C VAL A 27 -0.22 2.41 10.26
N PHE A 28 -0.41 3.66 9.89
CA PHE A 28 -1.29 4.56 10.64
C PHE A 28 -2.77 4.17 10.42
N PRO A 29 -3.66 4.39 11.40
CA PRO A 29 -5.09 4.13 11.23
C PRO A 29 -5.66 4.78 9.97
N GLY A 30 -6.39 4.01 9.16
CA GLY A 30 -6.97 4.48 7.90
C GLY A 30 -6.03 4.50 6.70
N ALA A 31 -4.72 4.22 6.87
CA ALA A 31 -3.77 4.14 5.77
C ALA A 31 -3.59 2.69 5.27
N GLY A 32 -3.29 2.52 3.98
CA GLY A 32 -2.90 1.22 3.40
C GLY A 32 -1.38 0.97 3.36
N ARG A 33 -0.58 1.97 3.75
CA ARG A 33 0.89 1.96 3.68
C ARG A 33 1.48 2.63 4.92
N CYS A 34 2.72 2.27 5.27
CA CYS A 34 3.49 2.99 6.27
C CYS A 34 3.83 4.40 5.75
N LEU A 35 4.23 5.30 6.64
CA LEU A 35 4.49 6.71 6.31
C LEU A 35 5.44 6.87 5.11
N MET A 36 6.59 6.18 5.14
CA MET A 36 7.59 6.24 4.07
C MET A 36 6.99 5.84 2.71
N HIS A 37 6.27 4.71 2.64
CA HIS A 37 5.66 4.26 1.38
C HIS A 37 4.42 5.08 0.98
N LEU A 38 3.80 5.78 1.93
CA LEU A 38 2.71 6.71 1.66
C LEU A 38 3.24 8.01 1.04
N GLU A 39 4.36 8.53 1.54
CA GLU A 39 5.04 9.71 1.00
C GLU A 39 5.53 9.46 -0.43
N VAL A 40 6.23 8.35 -0.66
CA VAL A 40 6.67 7.95 -2.01
C VAL A 40 5.47 7.82 -2.96
N HIS A 41 4.37 7.23 -2.50
CA HIS A 41 3.16 7.09 -3.31
C HIS A 41 2.50 8.43 -3.65
N ARG A 42 2.45 9.36 -2.68
CA ARG A 42 1.88 10.69 -2.88
C ARG A 42 2.73 11.49 -3.86
N PHE A 43 4.05 11.45 -3.70
CA PHE A 43 4.99 12.12 -4.58
C PHE A 43 4.86 11.61 -6.03
N SER A 44 4.88 10.29 -6.23
CA SER A 44 4.72 9.72 -7.58
C SER A 44 3.34 10.02 -8.18
N SER A 45 2.27 9.96 -7.38
CA SER A 45 0.92 10.32 -7.83
C SER A 45 0.82 11.80 -8.22
N GLN A 46 1.50 12.68 -7.50
CA GLN A 46 1.52 14.11 -7.81
C GLN A 46 2.28 14.39 -9.10
N ILE A 47 3.45 13.76 -9.30
CA ILE A 47 4.20 13.87 -10.56
C ILE A 47 3.36 13.38 -11.73
N TYR A 48 2.74 12.20 -11.59
CA TYR A 48 1.88 11.63 -12.63
C TYR A 48 0.75 12.59 -13.01
N ARG A 49 0.06 13.17 -12.02
CA ARG A 49 -1.03 14.15 -12.25
C ARG A 49 -0.56 15.48 -12.83
N LYS A 50 0.71 15.85 -12.67
CA LYS A 50 1.26 17.09 -13.24
C LYS A 50 1.61 16.92 -14.72
N ASN A 51 1.92 15.69 -15.13
CA ASN A 51 2.40 15.36 -16.47
C ASN A 51 1.30 14.83 -17.41
N HIS A 52 0.05 14.75 -16.95
CA HIS A 52 -1.14 14.33 -17.70
C HIS A 52 -2.28 15.30 -17.44
#